data_AF-A0A940BVL3-F1
#
_entry.id   AF-A0A940BVL3-F1
#
_cell.length_a   1.000
_cell.length_b   1.000
_cell.length_c   1.000
_cell.angle_alpha   90.00
_cell.angle_beta   90.00
_cell.angle_gamma   90.00
#
_symmetry.space_group_name_H-M   'P 1'
#
loop_
_entity.id
_entity.type
_entity.pdbx_description
1 polymer ?
#
loop_
_entity_poly.entity_id
_entity_poly.type
_entity_poly.pdbx_seq_one_letter_code
_entity_poly.pdbx_strand_id
1 'polypeptide(L)'
;MKKWMSVLVAIMLVLSMTTAFAADVPSKTTSDLADVVAIETSTDVAVAPDFVVEVVDDTTMTLEEVDELFEYVAEEGNAPIDYFDEDVQAAILESLNENLPATSALVLDDLKNWEINEFLTIDSTGYDPKYGDVTVTFEFATPYQVGQKVVGLLACYDGTRTEVAPNQFKFNAEWLVLDAEVIEADETSSKVNVTFTKDDFEKMTHSVSTALAILSEPIKE
;
A
#
# COMPACT_ATOMS: atom_id res chain seq x y z
N MET A 1 39.19 11.33 -46.81
CA MET A 1 38.52 10.03 -46.57
C MET A 1 39.09 9.41 -45.30
N LYS A 2 38.19 9.02 -44.37
CA LYS A 2 38.35 8.09 -43.23
C LYS A 2 39.56 8.33 -42.28
N LYS A 3 39.36 8.94 -41.10
CA LYS A 3 38.88 8.36 -39.82
C LYS A 3 39.90 7.34 -39.25
N TRP A 4 39.72 6.91 -37.99
CA TRP A 4 40.45 5.81 -37.34
C TRP A 4 41.74 6.15 -36.59
N MET A 5 41.66 6.89 -35.47
CA MET A 5 42.41 6.54 -34.24
C MET A 5 41.90 7.22 -32.97
N SER A 6 40.64 6.96 -32.61
CA SER A 6 40.07 7.39 -31.31
C SER A 6 39.35 6.25 -30.57
N VAL A 7 39.76 4.99 -30.80
CA VAL A 7 39.02 3.81 -30.35
C VAL A 7 39.40 3.32 -28.93
N LEU A 8 40.33 3.96 -28.21
CA LEU A 8 40.89 3.36 -26.98
C LEU A 8 40.71 4.14 -25.67
N VAL A 9 39.82 5.13 -25.60
CA VAL A 9 39.50 5.84 -24.33
C VAL A 9 38.01 5.80 -23.96
N ALA A 10 37.12 5.36 -24.86
CA ALA A 10 35.67 5.40 -24.62
C ALA A 10 35.09 4.19 -23.86
N ILE A 11 35.92 3.22 -23.41
CA ILE A 11 35.46 2.00 -22.72
C ILE A 11 35.62 2.11 -21.19
N MET A 12 36.26 3.16 -20.67
CA MET A 12 36.61 3.27 -19.25
C MET A 12 35.83 4.36 -18.50
N LEU A 13 34.53 4.49 -18.78
CA LEU A 13 33.58 5.24 -17.95
C LEU A 13 32.18 4.59 -17.97
N VAL A 14 32.15 3.26 -18.16
CA VAL A 14 31.03 2.39 -17.78
C VAL A 14 31.18 2.13 -16.28
N LEU A 15 30.85 3.13 -15.46
CA LEU A 15 30.69 2.99 -14.01
C LEU A 15 29.77 4.10 -13.46
N SER A 16 28.84 4.58 -14.27
CA SER A 16 27.57 5.04 -13.71
C SER A 16 26.79 3.78 -13.34
N MET A 17 27.18 3.13 -12.24
CA MET A 17 26.18 2.55 -11.37
C MET A 17 25.39 3.75 -10.85
N THR A 18 24.45 4.23 -11.66
CA THR A 18 23.19 4.67 -11.10
C THR A 18 22.66 3.40 -10.44
N THR A 19 22.95 3.22 -9.15
CA THR A 19 21.97 2.59 -8.30
C THR A 19 20.71 3.40 -8.55
N ALA A 20 19.86 2.91 -9.46
CA ALA A 20 18.46 3.21 -9.36
C ALA A 20 18.14 2.70 -7.96
N PHE A 21 18.06 3.62 -7.00
CA PHE A 21 17.09 3.42 -5.96
C PHE A 21 15.78 3.44 -6.74
N ALA A 22 15.36 2.26 -7.20
CA ALA A 22 13.95 2.01 -7.37
C ALA A 22 13.44 2.14 -5.94
N ALA A 23 13.12 3.36 -5.54
CA ALA A 23 12.06 3.53 -4.56
C ALA A 23 10.86 2.92 -5.29
N ASP A 24 10.54 1.68 -4.93
CA ASP A 24 9.35 1.01 -5.44
C ASP A 24 8.16 1.74 -4.81
N VAL A 25 7.71 2.75 -5.54
CA VAL A 25 6.52 3.55 -5.27
C VAL A 25 5.38 2.95 -6.10
N PRO A 26 4.11 3.03 -5.65
CA PRO A 26 3.00 2.45 -6.39
C PRO A 26 2.99 2.94 -7.84
N SER A 27 3.13 2.02 -8.81
CA SER A 27 3.06 2.38 -10.22
C SER A 27 1.62 2.70 -10.60
N LYS A 28 1.37 3.79 -11.34
CA LYS A 28 0.06 4.17 -11.92
C LYS A 28 -0.55 3.15 -12.91
N THR A 29 0.02 1.95 -13.00
CA THR A 29 -0.44 0.84 -13.84
C THR A 29 -0.96 -0.34 -13.02
N THR A 30 -1.05 -0.23 -11.69
CA THR A 30 -1.39 -1.34 -10.76
C THR A 30 -2.87 -1.59 -10.59
N SER A 31 -3.76 -0.62 -10.85
CA SER A 31 -5.21 -0.87 -10.80
C SER A 31 -5.66 -1.92 -11.82
N ASP A 32 -4.94 -2.08 -12.94
CA ASP A 32 -5.15 -3.17 -13.92
C ASP A 32 -4.72 -4.56 -13.40
N LEU A 33 -4.17 -4.67 -12.17
CA LEU A 33 -3.47 -5.85 -11.67
C LEU A 33 -3.88 -6.27 -10.24
N ALA A 34 -4.93 -5.65 -9.69
CA ALA A 34 -5.46 -5.97 -8.36
C ALA A 34 -6.92 -6.40 -8.43
N ASP A 35 -7.25 -7.57 -7.88
CA ASP A 35 -8.61 -8.12 -7.87
C ASP A 35 -9.01 -8.59 -6.47
N VAL A 36 -10.30 -8.48 -6.13
CA VAL A 36 -10.87 -9.16 -4.95
C VAL A 36 -11.28 -10.57 -5.33
N VAL A 37 -10.67 -11.58 -4.72
CA VAL A 37 -10.89 -12.99 -5.08
C VAL A 37 -11.66 -13.79 -4.03
N ALA A 38 -11.70 -13.33 -2.78
CA ALA A 38 -12.48 -13.95 -1.72
C ALA A 38 -12.87 -12.95 -0.62
N ILE A 39 -13.96 -13.26 0.07
CA ILE A 39 -14.46 -12.51 1.24
C ILE A 39 -14.88 -13.54 2.29
N GLU A 40 -14.28 -13.44 3.48
CA GLU A 40 -14.57 -14.29 4.64
C GLU A 40 -15.02 -13.43 5.82
N THR A 41 -15.92 -13.95 6.66
CA THR A 41 -16.48 -13.21 7.80
C THR A 41 -16.13 -13.88 9.12
N SER A 42 -15.83 -13.10 10.17
CA SER A 42 -15.39 -13.66 11.46
C SER A 42 -16.51 -14.36 12.25
N THR A 43 -17.76 -14.29 11.78
CA THR A 43 -18.94 -14.87 12.44
C THR A 43 -19.49 -16.12 11.76
N ASP A 44 -18.83 -16.63 10.72
CA ASP A 44 -19.30 -17.73 9.86
C ASP A 44 -20.69 -17.49 9.23
N VAL A 45 -21.19 -16.25 9.28
CA VAL A 45 -22.44 -15.87 8.64
C VAL A 45 -22.21 -15.82 7.13
N ALA A 46 -23.06 -16.53 6.39
CA ALA A 46 -23.01 -16.51 4.94
C ALA A 46 -23.14 -15.07 4.42
N VAL A 47 -22.16 -14.67 3.62
CA VAL A 47 -22.13 -13.37 2.94
C VAL A 47 -23.33 -13.28 2.00
N ALA A 48 -24.15 -12.23 2.18
CA ALA A 48 -25.26 -11.98 1.28
C ALA A 48 -24.73 -11.51 -0.09
N PRO A 49 -25.44 -11.80 -1.21
CA PRO A 49 -24.96 -11.44 -2.55
C PRO A 49 -24.80 -9.95 -2.81
N ASP A 50 -25.41 -9.11 -1.96
CA ASP A 50 -25.34 -7.65 -2.03
C ASP A 50 -24.20 -7.05 -1.19
N PHE A 51 -23.47 -7.87 -0.41
CA PHE A 51 -22.22 -7.44 0.21
C PHE A 51 -21.07 -7.64 -0.78
N VAL A 52 -20.48 -6.53 -1.20
CA VAL A 52 -19.39 -6.48 -2.18
C VAL A 52 -18.27 -5.62 -1.63
N VAL A 53 -17.04 -6.07 -1.83
CA VAL A 53 -15.83 -5.26 -1.77
C VAL A 53 -15.15 -5.42 -3.12
N GLU A 54 -14.78 -4.32 -3.75
CA GLU A 54 -14.20 -4.34 -5.09
C GLU A 54 -13.09 -3.29 -5.24
N VAL A 55 -12.13 -3.60 -6.10
CA VAL A 55 -11.17 -2.62 -6.63
C VAL A 55 -11.86 -1.87 -7.76
N VAL A 56 -11.81 -0.54 -7.72
CA VAL A 56 -12.44 0.33 -8.72
C VAL A 56 -11.42 1.27 -9.33
N ASP A 57 -11.82 1.94 -10.42
CA ASP A 57 -11.00 2.97 -11.06
C ASP A 57 -10.56 4.03 -10.05
N ASP A 58 -9.29 4.43 -10.13
CA ASP A 58 -8.74 5.36 -9.16
C ASP A 58 -9.41 6.73 -9.20
N THR A 59 -9.85 7.17 -8.02
CA THR A 59 -10.42 8.51 -7.85
C THR A 59 -9.34 9.58 -7.91
N THR A 60 -9.74 10.84 -8.13
CA THR A 60 -8.80 11.98 -8.05
C THR A 60 -8.08 12.05 -6.70
N MET A 61 -8.72 11.64 -5.61
CA MET A 61 -8.10 11.63 -4.27
C MET A 61 -6.94 10.63 -4.22
N THR A 62 -7.19 9.40 -4.66
CA THR A 62 -6.19 8.33 -4.75
C THR A 62 -5.04 8.71 -5.68
N LEU A 63 -5.35 9.23 -6.87
CA LEU A 63 -4.34 9.62 -7.85
C LEU A 63 -3.43 10.75 -7.36
N GLU A 64 -3.99 11.76 -6.69
CA GLU A 64 -3.21 12.84 -6.09
C GLU A 64 -2.35 12.34 -4.93
N GLU A 65 -2.88 11.46 -4.07
CA GLU A 65 -2.11 10.89 -2.95
C GLU A 65 -0.93 10.03 -3.44
N VAL A 66 -1.14 9.22 -4.49
CA VAL A 66 -0.06 8.44 -5.13
C VAL A 66 1.02 9.36 -5.70
N ASP A 67 0.65 10.47 -6.32
CA ASP A 67 1.60 11.46 -6.83
C ASP A 67 2.41 12.11 -5.69
N GLU A 68 1.75 12.47 -4.59
CA GLU A 68 2.43 13.03 -3.41
C GLU A 68 3.36 12.01 -2.75
N LEU A 69 2.93 10.76 -2.60
CA LEU A 69 3.75 9.69 -2.07
C LEU A 69 4.97 9.42 -2.96
N PHE A 70 4.79 9.49 -4.29
CA PHE A 70 5.89 9.38 -5.23
C PHE A 70 6.91 10.48 -5.10
N GLU A 71 6.47 11.74 -5.06
CA GLU A 71 7.36 12.88 -4.84
C GLU A 71 8.13 12.70 -3.52
N TYR A 72 7.42 12.37 -2.43
CA TYR A 72 8.00 12.19 -1.10
C TYR A 72 9.05 11.06 -1.02
N VAL A 73 8.80 9.92 -1.64
CA VAL A 73 9.68 8.75 -1.54
C VAL A 73 10.74 8.76 -2.64
N ALA A 74 10.32 8.81 -3.91
CA ALA A 74 11.23 8.64 -5.04
C ALA A 74 12.02 9.91 -5.38
N GLU A 75 11.41 11.10 -5.26
CA GLU A 75 12.08 12.35 -5.61
C GLU A 75 12.86 12.95 -4.43
N GLU A 76 12.28 12.93 -3.23
CA GLU A 76 12.93 13.47 -2.02
C GLU A 76 13.82 12.44 -1.29
N GLY A 77 13.61 11.14 -1.53
CA GLY A 77 14.40 10.08 -0.92
C GLY A 77 14.05 9.78 0.54
N ASN A 78 12.84 10.13 0.97
CA ASN A 78 12.36 9.82 2.32
C ASN A 78 11.87 8.37 2.40
N ALA A 79 11.84 7.80 3.61
CA ALA A 79 11.27 6.47 3.83
C ALA A 79 9.74 6.53 3.71
N PRO A 80 9.06 5.54 3.08
CA PRO A 80 7.61 5.54 2.97
C PRO A 80 6.87 5.63 4.31
N ILE A 81 7.40 5.01 5.36
CA ILE A 81 6.83 5.09 6.71
C ILE A 81 6.76 6.52 7.26
N ASP A 82 7.66 7.41 6.82
CA ASP A 82 7.72 8.80 7.29
C ASP A 82 6.67 9.71 6.64
N TYR A 83 5.97 9.20 5.61
CA TYR A 83 4.87 9.92 4.97
C TYR A 83 3.65 10.08 5.89
N PHE A 84 3.45 9.12 6.81
CA PHE A 84 2.31 9.11 7.72
C PHE A 84 2.59 9.86 9.02
N ASP A 85 1.54 10.37 9.65
CA ASP A 85 1.63 11.03 10.96
C ASP A 85 2.08 10.05 12.06
N GLU A 86 2.62 10.60 13.17
CA GLU A 86 3.24 9.80 14.25
C GLU A 86 2.28 8.78 14.89
N ASP A 87 0.98 9.07 14.93
CA ASP A 87 -0.05 8.17 15.45
C ASP A 87 -0.30 6.98 14.52
N VAL A 88 -0.34 7.21 13.21
CA VAL A 88 -0.41 6.14 12.20
C VAL A 88 0.85 5.28 12.24
N GLN A 89 2.03 5.89 12.33
CA GLN A 89 3.29 5.16 12.48
C GLN A 89 3.30 4.29 13.74
N ALA A 90 2.77 4.79 14.86
CA ALA A 90 2.65 4.03 16.10
C ALA A 90 1.66 2.86 15.97
N ALA A 91 0.52 3.07 15.31
CA ALA A 91 -0.47 2.03 15.06
C ALA A 91 0.07 0.93 14.12
N ILE A 92 0.87 1.29 13.11
CA ILE A 92 1.57 0.33 12.24
C ILE A 92 2.48 -0.57 13.06
N LEU A 93 3.29 0.02 13.95
CA LEU A 93 4.16 -0.77 14.83
C LEU A 93 3.38 -1.64 15.80
N GLU A 94 2.24 -1.17 16.31
CA GLU A 94 1.39 -1.95 17.21
C GLU A 94 0.85 -3.20 16.50
N SER A 95 0.24 -3.05 15.32
CA SER A 95 -0.28 -4.16 14.51
C SER A 95 0.84 -5.15 14.15
N LEU A 96 1.95 -4.68 13.60
CA LEU A 96 3.08 -5.54 13.21
C LEU A 96 3.71 -6.30 14.39
N ASN A 97 3.61 -5.77 15.61
CA ASN A 97 4.19 -6.36 16.81
C ASN A 97 3.22 -7.18 17.64
N GLU A 98 1.91 -7.13 17.39
CA GLU A 98 0.88 -7.73 18.25
C GLU A 98 1.18 -9.21 18.57
N ASN A 99 1.65 -9.95 17.56
CA ASN A 99 1.94 -11.37 17.66
C ASN A 99 3.44 -11.72 17.72
N LEU A 100 4.32 -10.70 17.81
CA LEU A 100 5.75 -10.91 17.90
C LEU A 100 6.21 -11.08 19.35
N PRO A 101 7.18 -11.98 19.63
CA PRO A 101 7.81 -12.00 20.94
C PRO A 101 8.57 -10.69 21.15
N ALA A 102 8.58 -10.17 22.39
CA ALA A 102 9.22 -8.89 22.73
C ALA A 102 10.70 -8.77 22.31
N THR A 103 11.40 -9.90 22.13
CA THR A 103 12.79 -9.95 21.64
C THR A 103 12.95 -9.71 20.14
N SER A 104 11.83 -9.69 19.41
CA SER A 104 11.76 -9.56 17.96
C SER A 104 10.81 -8.44 17.53
N ALA A 105 10.38 -7.61 18.49
CA ALA A 105 9.54 -6.46 18.21
C ALA A 105 10.29 -5.47 17.32
N LEU A 106 9.62 -5.06 16.25
CA LEU A 106 10.08 -4.03 15.32
C LEU A 106 10.01 -2.66 15.97
N VAL A 107 10.92 -1.79 15.57
CA VAL A 107 10.92 -0.35 15.84
C VAL A 107 10.84 0.43 14.53
N LEU A 108 10.53 1.73 14.57
CA LEU A 108 10.37 2.55 13.36
C LEU A 108 11.59 2.52 12.43
N ASP A 109 12.79 2.37 12.99
CA ASP A 109 14.03 2.27 12.20
C ASP A 109 14.06 1.02 11.31
N ASP A 110 13.43 -0.08 11.75
CA ASP A 110 13.32 -1.31 10.97
C ASP A 110 12.41 -1.16 9.74
N LEU A 111 11.52 -0.16 9.75
CA LEU A 111 10.55 0.13 8.70
C LEU A 111 11.07 1.12 7.65
N LYS A 112 12.25 1.72 7.84
CA LYS A 112 12.76 2.78 6.95
C LYS A 112 13.02 2.33 5.51
N ASN A 113 13.24 1.04 5.31
CA ASN A 113 13.43 0.47 3.98
C ASN A 113 12.18 -0.24 3.47
N TRP A 114 11.05 -0.20 4.20
CA TRP A 114 9.82 -0.81 3.71
C TRP A 114 9.24 -0.01 2.54
N GLU A 115 8.47 -0.68 1.71
CA GLU A 115 7.96 -0.18 0.43
C GLU A 115 6.44 -0.16 0.43
N ILE A 116 5.86 0.80 -0.27
CA ILE A 116 4.43 0.79 -0.59
C ILE A 116 4.33 0.45 -2.07
N ASN A 117 3.96 -0.79 -2.37
CA ASN A 117 3.89 -1.30 -3.74
C ASN A 117 2.46 -1.20 -4.31
N GLU A 118 1.47 -1.28 -3.43
CA GLU A 118 0.05 -1.18 -3.79
C GLU A 118 -0.53 0.09 -3.20
N PHE A 119 -1.28 0.82 -4.03
CA PHE A 119 -2.13 1.94 -3.63
C PHE A 119 -3.26 2.06 -4.66
N LEU A 120 -4.48 1.74 -4.26
CA LEU A 120 -5.63 1.60 -5.15
C LEU A 120 -6.93 2.00 -4.47
N THR A 121 -7.90 2.46 -5.26
CA THR A 121 -9.24 2.76 -4.76
C THR A 121 -10.03 1.48 -4.54
N ILE A 122 -10.62 1.35 -3.35
CA ILE A 122 -11.57 0.29 -3.05
C ILE A 122 -12.96 0.89 -2.80
N ASP A 123 -13.99 0.17 -3.18
CA ASP A 123 -15.38 0.45 -2.78
C ASP A 123 -15.95 -0.73 -1.99
N SER A 124 -16.92 -0.44 -1.13
CA SER A 124 -17.67 -1.47 -0.42
C SER A 124 -19.15 -1.10 -0.33
N THR A 125 -20.01 -2.08 -0.58
CA THR A 125 -21.46 -1.90 -0.48
C THR A 125 -22.09 -3.09 0.21
N GLY A 126 -23.19 -2.86 0.95
CA GLY A 126 -23.98 -3.95 1.56
C GLY A 126 -23.37 -4.63 2.79
N TYR A 127 -22.37 -4.01 3.44
CA TYR A 127 -21.88 -4.49 4.73
C TYR A 127 -23.00 -4.49 5.79
N ASP A 128 -23.05 -5.54 6.60
CA ASP A 128 -23.98 -5.71 7.71
C ASP A 128 -23.18 -6.02 8.98
N PRO A 129 -23.38 -5.29 10.10
CA PRO A 129 -22.64 -5.51 11.36
C PRO A 129 -22.72 -6.93 11.93
N LYS A 130 -23.66 -7.75 11.45
CA LYS A 130 -23.74 -9.18 11.78
C LYS A 130 -22.55 -9.99 11.24
N TYR A 131 -21.87 -9.53 10.19
CA TYR A 131 -20.76 -10.27 9.57
C TYR A 131 -19.54 -10.34 10.50
N GLY A 132 -19.36 -9.39 11.41
CA GLY A 132 -18.11 -9.35 12.17
C GLY A 132 -17.07 -8.52 11.47
N ASP A 133 -15.82 -8.86 11.75
CA ASP A 133 -14.70 -8.43 10.95
C ASP A 133 -14.72 -9.25 9.64
N VAL A 134 -14.22 -8.67 8.57
CA VAL A 134 -14.21 -9.27 7.24
C VAL A 134 -12.79 -9.33 6.74
N THR A 135 -12.35 -10.53 6.37
CA THR A 135 -11.08 -10.71 5.67
C THR A 135 -11.36 -10.76 4.19
N VAL A 136 -10.77 -9.81 3.46
CA VAL A 136 -10.83 -9.74 2.01
C VAL A 136 -9.50 -10.24 1.45
N THR A 137 -9.56 -11.20 0.55
CA THR A 137 -8.37 -11.66 -0.18
C THR A 137 -8.24 -10.84 -1.45
N PHE A 138 -7.19 -10.03 -1.51
CA PHE A 138 -6.76 -9.32 -2.71
C PHE A 138 -5.72 -10.16 -3.45
N GLU A 139 -5.85 -10.29 -4.76
CA GLU A 139 -4.79 -10.78 -5.64
C GLU A 139 -4.07 -9.58 -6.26
N PHE A 140 -2.75 -9.52 -6.12
CA PHE A 140 -1.88 -8.47 -6.65
C PHE A 140 -0.86 -9.07 -7.61
N ALA A 141 -0.48 -8.34 -8.67
CA ALA A 141 0.67 -8.73 -9.49
C ALA A 141 2.02 -8.52 -8.79
N THR A 142 2.05 -7.76 -7.69
CA THR A 142 3.26 -7.62 -6.87
C THR A 142 3.65 -8.99 -6.31
N PRO A 143 4.88 -9.48 -6.54
CA PRO A 143 5.29 -10.83 -6.17
C PRO A 143 5.73 -10.89 -4.70
N TYR A 144 4.82 -10.62 -3.77
CA TYR A 144 5.06 -10.82 -2.35
C TYR A 144 5.41 -12.29 -2.05
N GLN A 145 6.10 -12.55 -0.94
CA GLN A 145 6.41 -13.91 -0.50
C GLN A 145 5.58 -14.30 0.72
N VAL A 146 5.15 -15.56 0.80
CA VAL A 146 4.51 -16.09 2.01
C VAL A 146 5.45 -15.91 3.22
N GLY A 147 4.94 -15.26 4.26
CA GLY A 147 5.70 -14.90 5.46
C GLY A 147 6.51 -13.59 5.36
N GLN A 148 6.47 -12.88 4.22
CA GLN A 148 6.89 -11.48 4.15
C GLN A 148 5.92 -10.64 4.99
N LYS A 149 6.46 -9.74 5.81
CA LYS A 149 5.60 -8.87 6.61
C LYS A 149 4.99 -7.80 5.73
N VAL A 150 3.68 -7.64 5.88
CA VAL A 150 2.86 -6.64 5.21
C VAL A 150 1.87 -6.05 6.22
N VAL A 151 1.44 -4.82 5.98
CA VAL A 151 0.36 -4.17 6.72
C VAL A 151 -0.52 -3.40 5.74
N GLY A 152 -1.83 -3.49 5.91
CA GLY A 152 -2.78 -2.72 5.12
C GLY A 152 -2.99 -1.34 5.72
N LEU A 153 -3.17 -0.35 4.86
CA LEU A 153 -3.45 1.03 5.25
C LEU A 153 -4.68 1.51 4.47
N LEU A 154 -5.77 1.77 5.18
CA LEU A 154 -7.01 2.26 4.60
C LEU A 154 -7.08 3.77 4.78
N ALA A 155 -7.06 4.50 3.66
CA ALA A 155 -7.38 5.92 3.62
C ALA A 155 -8.89 6.10 3.47
N CYS A 156 -9.50 6.84 4.39
CA CYS A 156 -10.91 7.25 4.37
C CYS A 156 -10.98 8.76 4.09
N TYR A 157 -11.31 9.15 2.85
CA TYR A 157 -11.34 10.55 2.43
C TYR A 157 -12.70 11.20 2.72
N ASP A 158 -12.70 12.36 3.35
CA ASP A 158 -13.94 13.12 3.65
C ASP A 158 -14.35 14.09 2.52
N GLY A 159 -13.54 14.18 1.47
CA GLY A 159 -13.74 15.05 0.31
C GLY A 159 -13.33 16.51 0.49
N THR A 160 -12.88 16.89 1.67
CA THR A 160 -12.38 18.22 1.98
C THR A 160 -10.86 18.31 1.77
N ARG A 161 -10.35 19.55 1.69
CA ARG A 161 -8.93 19.81 1.51
C ARG A 161 -8.42 20.78 2.56
N THR A 162 -7.19 20.55 3.01
CA THR A 162 -6.48 21.43 3.94
C THR A 162 -5.25 22.03 3.27
N GLU A 163 -4.98 23.32 3.50
CA GLU A 163 -3.75 23.96 3.06
C GLU A 163 -2.58 23.49 3.93
N VAL A 164 -1.66 22.71 3.36
CA VAL A 164 -0.48 22.15 4.06
C VAL A 164 0.74 23.07 3.93
N ALA A 165 0.77 23.89 2.88
CA ALA A 165 1.78 24.91 2.62
C ALA A 165 1.19 25.99 1.69
N PRO A 166 1.82 27.16 1.52
CA PRO A 166 1.22 28.27 0.77
C PRO A 166 0.78 27.90 -0.65
N ASN A 167 -0.53 27.88 -0.90
CA ASN A 167 -1.18 27.43 -2.14
C ASN A 167 -1.00 25.93 -2.47
N GLN A 168 -0.66 25.11 -1.50
CA GLN A 168 -0.62 23.65 -1.61
C GLN A 168 -1.72 23.06 -0.72
N PHE A 169 -2.64 22.34 -1.33
CA PHE A 169 -3.80 21.77 -0.67
C PHE A 169 -3.77 20.26 -0.80
N LYS A 170 -3.93 19.54 0.30
CA LYS A 170 -4.02 18.08 0.34
C LYS A 170 -5.45 17.64 0.66
N PHE A 171 -5.90 16.52 0.11
CA PHE A 171 -7.16 15.90 0.55
C PHE A 171 -7.02 15.39 1.98
N ASN A 172 -8.06 15.59 2.79
CA ASN A 172 -8.07 15.05 4.14
C ASN A 172 -8.42 13.56 4.09
N ALA A 173 -7.52 12.74 4.64
CA ALA A 173 -7.70 11.30 4.79
C ALA A 173 -7.52 10.92 6.26
N GLU A 174 -8.46 10.16 6.81
CA GLU A 174 -8.21 9.39 8.03
C GLU A 174 -7.55 8.07 7.63
N TRP A 175 -6.38 7.78 8.21
CA TRP A 175 -5.62 6.56 7.93
C TRP A 175 -5.86 5.51 9.02
N LEU A 176 -6.24 4.31 8.59
CA LEU A 176 -6.53 3.17 9.45
C LEU A 176 -5.55 2.05 9.14
N VAL A 177 -5.00 1.45 10.18
CA VAL A 177 -4.08 0.31 10.05
C VAL A 177 -4.88 -0.98 10.07
N LEU A 178 -4.70 -1.79 9.05
CA LEU A 178 -5.39 -3.07 8.84
C LEU A 178 -4.37 -4.22 8.94
N ASP A 179 -4.76 -5.28 9.63
CA ASP A 179 -3.98 -6.51 9.64
C ASP A 179 -3.96 -7.12 8.24
N ALA A 180 -2.77 -7.50 7.79
CA ALA A 180 -2.57 -8.11 6.48
C ALA A 180 -1.59 -9.29 6.53
N GLU A 181 -1.83 -10.30 5.70
CA GLU A 181 -0.99 -11.50 5.59
C GLU A 181 -0.92 -11.98 4.14
N VAL A 182 0.29 -12.25 3.65
CA VAL A 182 0.52 -12.91 2.36
C VAL A 182 0.24 -14.41 2.51
N ILE A 183 -0.85 -14.89 1.91
CA ILE A 183 -1.32 -16.27 2.06
C ILE A 183 -0.92 -17.19 0.90
N GLU A 184 -0.71 -16.62 -0.28
CA GLU A 184 -0.32 -17.34 -1.48
C GLU A 184 0.59 -16.44 -2.30
N ALA A 185 1.59 -17.03 -2.96
CA ALA A 185 2.53 -16.31 -3.79
C ALA A 185 3.07 -17.23 -4.88
N ASP A 186 3.11 -16.72 -6.10
CA ASP A 186 3.84 -17.30 -7.22
C ASP A 186 4.71 -16.26 -7.93
N GLU A 187 5.30 -16.61 -9.07
CA GLU A 187 6.21 -15.73 -9.82
C GLU A 187 5.51 -14.52 -10.45
N THR A 188 4.18 -14.50 -10.49
CA THR A 188 3.37 -13.54 -11.27
C THR A 188 2.25 -12.87 -10.49
N SER A 189 1.79 -13.47 -9.40
CA SER A 189 0.85 -12.84 -8.49
C SER A 189 1.04 -13.32 -7.04
N SER A 190 0.48 -12.56 -6.13
CA SER A 190 0.37 -12.92 -4.72
C SER A 190 -1.03 -12.63 -4.21
N LYS A 191 -1.47 -13.37 -3.20
CA LYS A 191 -2.73 -13.14 -2.51
C LYS A 191 -2.46 -12.67 -1.10
N VAL A 192 -3.05 -11.54 -0.76
CA VAL A 192 -2.93 -10.90 0.53
C VAL A 192 -4.32 -10.85 1.16
N ASN A 193 -4.44 -11.47 2.33
CA ASN A 193 -5.58 -11.27 3.19
C ASN A 193 -5.44 -9.92 3.88
N VAL A 194 -6.46 -9.09 3.83
CA VAL A 194 -6.56 -7.82 4.57
C VAL A 194 -7.83 -7.87 5.40
N THR A 195 -7.72 -7.64 6.70
CA THR A 195 -8.84 -7.73 7.63
C THR A 195 -9.38 -6.36 7.99
N PHE A 196 -10.65 -6.15 7.69
CA PHE A 196 -11.42 -4.95 8.01
C PHE A 196 -12.30 -5.23 9.22
N THR A 197 -12.19 -4.38 10.23
CA THR A 197 -13.07 -4.42 11.39
C THR A 197 -14.44 -3.85 11.06
N LYS A 198 -15.39 -4.03 11.99
CA LYS A 198 -16.71 -3.39 11.87
C LYS A 198 -16.64 -1.88 11.75
N ASP A 199 -15.74 -1.27 12.52
CA ASP A 199 -15.58 0.18 12.58
C ASP A 199 -14.97 0.70 11.27
N ASP A 200 -14.12 -0.10 10.60
CA ASP A 200 -13.56 0.25 9.30
C ASP A 200 -14.66 0.35 8.24
N PHE A 201 -15.57 -0.64 8.13
CA PHE A 201 -16.70 -0.53 7.19
C PHE A 201 -17.65 0.62 7.52
N GLU A 202 -17.85 0.93 8.81
CA GLU A 202 -18.63 2.10 9.20
C GLU A 202 -17.95 3.39 8.71
N LYS A 203 -16.62 3.49 8.82
CA LYS A 203 -15.86 4.63 8.29
C LYS A 203 -15.90 4.70 6.77
N MET A 204 -15.73 3.57 6.08
CA MET A 204 -15.84 3.50 4.62
C MET A 204 -17.20 4.01 4.14
N THR A 205 -18.29 3.62 4.80
CA THR A 205 -19.66 4.05 4.46
C THR A 205 -19.89 5.56 4.59
N HIS A 206 -19.15 6.22 5.48
CA HIS A 206 -19.23 7.67 5.68
C HIS A 206 -18.18 8.46 4.88
N SER A 207 -17.26 7.77 4.23
CA SER A 207 -16.22 8.37 3.39
C SER A 207 -16.76 8.72 2.01
N VAL A 208 -16.20 9.74 1.38
CA VAL A 208 -16.49 10.09 -0.02
C VAL A 208 -15.75 9.15 -0.98
N SER A 209 -14.56 8.70 -0.59
CA SER A 209 -13.73 7.74 -1.31
C SER A 209 -12.86 6.99 -0.31
N THR A 210 -12.44 5.78 -0.67
CA THR A 210 -11.51 4.98 0.13
C THR A 210 -10.40 4.40 -0.73
N ALA A 211 -9.20 4.31 -0.18
CA ALA A 211 -8.07 3.67 -0.84
C ALA A 211 -7.35 2.72 0.09
N LEU A 212 -6.86 1.61 -0.45
CA LEU A 212 -6.02 0.65 0.23
C LEU A 212 -4.58 0.82 -0.26
N ALA A 213 -3.66 0.96 0.69
CA ALA A 213 -2.24 0.83 0.44
C ALA A 213 -1.66 -0.37 1.20
N ILE A 214 -0.64 -1.03 0.63
CA ILE A 214 0.08 -2.12 1.29
C ILE A 214 1.51 -1.69 1.53
N LEU A 215 1.88 -1.54 2.81
CA LEU A 215 3.26 -1.31 3.23
C LEU A 215 3.90 -2.67 3.57
N SER A 216 5.09 -2.93 3.05
CA SER A 216 5.73 -4.25 3.11
C SER A 216 7.23 -4.18 3.36
N GLU A 217 7.81 -5.24 3.95
CA GLU A 217 9.24 -5.49 3.83
C GLU A 217 9.66 -5.46 2.34
N PRO A 218 10.90 -5.09 1.99
CA PRO A 218 11.37 -5.12 0.60
C PRO A 218 11.10 -6.44 -0.10
N ILE A 219 10.65 -6.37 -1.35
CA ILE A 219 10.48 -7.55 -2.18
C ILE A 219 11.86 -8.15 -2.47
N LYS A 220 12.04 -9.43 -2.15
CA LYS A 220 13.31 -10.12 -2.39
C LYS A 220 13.36 -10.61 -3.84
N GLU A 221 14.27 -10.04 -4.63
CA GLU A 221 14.65 -10.53 -5.96
C GLU A 221 15.18 -11.98 -5.96
#